data_AF-A0A7V1M896-F1
#
_entry.id   AF-A0A7V1M896-F1
#
_cell.length_a   1.000
_cell.length_b   1.000
_cell.length_c   1.000
_cell.angle_alpha   90.00
_cell.angle_beta   90.00
_cell.angle_gamma   90.00
#
_symmetry.space_group_name_H-M   'P 1'
#
loop_
_entity.id
_entity.type
_entity.pdbx_description
1 polymer ?
#
loop_
_entity_poly.entity_id
_entity_poly.type
_entity_poly.pdbx_seq_one_letter_code
_entity_poly.pdbx_strand_id
1 'polypeptide(L)'
;MSETAEYYVWQGYELLTRGEALQAELLYRQALQIEPGNVDAMTGVMQCLYIQGKYRELVDWSKRVLSSPVRNIAFTHEILGAACMEIGRYRQAADHFQQAMALNPASLSAVQGYVRCLRQSRSRERLKTLLPEYVARFPDDPFLLHEYGMLLASMGDYTRALEMLQRAASLDPSFYNWHALSWVLGKLKRWAEAKEALFRAIDAGAPDEAIATLYCDIGIYELYAGNLSSAETFLWKASESFPSRSVYFKAYRALLLTYWRQRRMRQLLGTYWKLLREILRRKRPYRDM
;
A
#
# COMPACT_ATOMS: atom_id res chain seq x y z
N MET A 1 -34.25 28.08 -21.98
CA MET A 1 -34.15 26.65 -21.62
C MET A 1 -34.20 26.58 -20.12
N SER A 2 -35.21 25.94 -19.53
CA SER A 2 -35.30 25.79 -18.07
C SER A 2 -34.17 24.89 -17.60
N GLU A 3 -33.30 25.39 -16.73
CA GLU A 3 -32.24 24.61 -16.11
C GLU A 3 -32.88 23.53 -15.23
N THR A 4 -32.75 22.27 -15.64
CA THR A 4 -33.29 21.11 -14.91
C THR A 4 -32.26 20.59 -13.92
N ALA A 5 -32.68 19.85 -12.90
CA ALA A 5 -31.77 19.17 -11.98
C ALA A 5 -30.76 18.27 -12.74
N GLU A 6 -31.21 17.60 -13.80
CA GLU A 6 -30.38 16.77 -14.68
C GLU A 6 -29.25 17.55 -15.36
N TYR A 7 -29.51 18.79 -15.80
CA TYR A 7 -28.48 19.64 -16.40
C TYR A 7 -27.36 19.94 -15.41
N TYR A 8 -27.72 20.29 -14.16
CA TYR A 8 -26.76 20.53 -13.09
C TYR A 8 -25.98 19.27 -12.69
N VAL A 9 -26.63 18.09 -12.66
CA VAL A 9 -25.96 16.80 -12.43
C VAL A 9 -24.95 16.50 -13.52
N TRP A 10 -25.31 16.69 -14.79
CA TRP A 10 -24.43 16.41 -15.92
C TRP A 10 -23.19 17.33 -15.92
N GLN A 11 -23.37 18.63 -15.67
CA GLN A 11 -22.23 19.55 -15.54
C GLN A 11 -21.39 19.25 -14.30
N GLY A 12 -22.01 18.87 -13.18
CA GLY A 12 -21.30 18.42 -11.98
C GLY A 12 -20.41 17.22 -12.28
N TYR A 13 -20.90 16.27 -13.08
CA TYR A 13 -20.12 15.12 -13.52
C TYR A 13 -18.93 15.54 -14.40
N GLU A 14 -19.15 16.42 -15.38
CA GLU A 14 -18.09 16.94 -16.25
C GLU A 14 -16.98 17.62 -15.44
N LEU A 15 -17.32 18.49 -14.50
CA LEU A 15 -16.34 19.15 -13.63
C LEU A 15 -15.60 18.16 -12.72
N LEU A 16 -16.28 17.13 -12.23
CA LEU A 16 -15.65 16.09 -11.41
C LEU A 16 -14.61 15.31 -12.22
N THR A 17 -14.88 15.00 -13.50
CA THR A 17 -13.89 14.35 -14.38
C THR A 17 -12.67 15.23 -14.65
N ARG A 18 -12.81 16.55 -14.57
CA ARG A 18 -11.72 17.53 -14.65
C ARG A 18 -10.97 17.74 -13.33
N GLY A 19 -11.42 17.11 -12.23
CA GLY A 19 -10.85 17.28 -10.90
C GLY A 19 -11.33 18.53 -10.16
N GLU A 20 -12.30 19.27 -10.71
CA GLU A 20 -12.87 20.49 -10.13
C GLU A 20 -13.96 20.17 -9.09
N ALA A 21 -13.58 19.44 -8.04
CA ALA A 21 -14.52 18.87 -7.06
C ALA A 21 -15.30 19.92 -6.25
N LEU A 22 -14.75 21.12 -6.07
CA LEU A 22 -15.44 22.22 -5.36
C LEU A 22 -16.58 22.79 -6.22
N GLN A 23 -16.31 23.10 -7.48
CA GLN A 23 -17.31 23.60 -8.42
C GLN A 23 -18.38 22.53 -8.70
N ALA A 24 -17.97 21.26 -8.86
CA ALA A 24 -18.89 20.13 -9.00
C ALA A 24 -19.84 20.01 -7.81
N GLU A 25 -19.35 20.17 -6.58
CA GLU A 25 -20.20 20.13 -5.38
C GLU A 25 -21.28 21.22 -5.41
N LEU A 26 -20.93 22.44 -5.84
CA LEU A 26 -21.90 23.54 -5.95
C LEU A 26 -23.02 23.20 -6.93
N LEU A 27 -22.69 22.65 -8.10
CA LEU A 27 -23.68 22.24 -9.10
C LEU A 27 -24.57 21.10 -8.60
N TYR A 28 -24.01 20.10 -7.92
CA TYR A 28 -24.83 19.03 -7.33
C TYR A 28 -25.74 19.56 -6.21
N ARG A 29 -25.28 20.52 -5.41
CA ARG A 29 -26.14 21.18 -4.41
C ARG A 29 -27.26 22.00 -5.05
N GLN A 30 -27.01 22.63 -6.20
CA GLN A 30 -28.05 23.32 -6.99
C GLN A 30 -29.06 22.32 -7.55
N ALA A 31 -28.61 21.18 -8.09
CA ALA A 31 -29.50 20.10 -8.51
C ALA A 31 -30.41 19.64 -7.36
N LEU A 32 -29.87 19.51 -6.15
CA LEU A 32 -30.64 19.13 -4.95
C LEU A 32 -31.58 20.23 -4.44
N GLN A 33 -31.37 21.50 -4.80
CA GLN A 33 -32.35 22.56 -4.51
C GLN A 33 -33.58 22.42 -5.41
N ILE A 34 -33.40 21.98 -6.66
CA ILE A 34 -34.47 21.76 -7.63
C ILE A 34 -35.18 20.44 -7.35
N GLU A 35 -34.41 19.38 -7.15
CA GLU A 35 -34.89 18.03 -6.89
C GLU A 35 -34.18 17.43 -5.65
N PRO A 36 -34.70 17.65 -4.43
CA PRO A 36 -34.08 17.19 -3.20
C PRO A 36 -33.88 15.68 -3.09
N GLY A 37 -34.56 14.88 -3.91
CA GLY A 37 -34.47 13.41 -3.94
C GLY A 37 -33.53 12.87 -5.02
N ASN A 38 -32.86 13.72 -5.81
CA ASN A 38 -32.02 13.30 -6.92
C ASN A 38 -30.80 12.50 -6.42
N VAL A 39 -30.77 11.20 -6.71
CA VAL A 39 -29.77 10.26 -6.20
C VAL A 39 -28.39 10.57 -6.75
N ASP A 40 -28.30 10.86 -8.05
CA ASP A 40 -27.04 11.14 -8.72
C ASP A 40 -26.39 12.39 -8.13
N ALA A 41 -27.17 13.44 -7.89
CA ALA A 41 -26.71 14.64 -7.21
C ALA A 41 -26.28 14.36 -5.75
N MET A 42 -27.05 13.56 -5.00
CA MET A 42 -26.67 13.17 -3.63
C MET A 42 -25.35 12.40 -3.59
N THR A 43 -25.16 11.44 -4.50
CA THR A 43 -23.92 10.66 -4.63
C THR A 43 -22.76 11.49 -5.15
N GLY A 44 -23.03 12.44 -6.06
CA GLY A 44 -22.06 13.41 -6.56
C GLY A 44 -21.50 14.27 -5.43
N VAL A 45 -22.35 14.78 -4.53
CA VAL A 45 -21.90 15.50 -3.33
C VAL A 45 -21.00 14.60 -2.46
N MET A 46 -21.37 13.33 -2.23
CA MET A 46 -20.53 12.41 -1.47
C MET A 46 -19.15 12.22 -2.10
N GLN A 47 -19.09 12.06 -3.42
CA GLN A 47 -17.83 11.90 -4.15
C GLN A 47 -16.98 13.17 -4.08
N CYS A 48 -17.58 14.36 -4.21
CA CYS A 48 -16.90 15.63 -4.03
C CYS A 48 -16.32 15.76 -2.62
N LEU A 49 -17.11 15.46 -1.57
CA LEU A 49 -16.65 15.51 -0.19
C LEU A 49 -15.50 14.53 0.07
N TYR A 50 -15.51 13.35 -0.57
CA TYR A 50 -14.43 12.37 -0.50
C TYR A 50 -13.14 12.92 -1.12
N ILE A 51 -13.21 13.44 -2.34
CA ILE A 51 -12.05 14.02 -3.06
C ILE A 51 -11.46 15.21 -2.30
N GLN A 52 -12.32 16.02 -1.66
CA GLN A 52 -11.90 17.15 -0.83
C GLN A 52 -11.34 16.75 0.53
N GLY A 53 -11.33 15.47 0.90
CA GLY A 53 -10.87 14.99 2.21
C GLY A 53 -11.82 15.31 3.37
N LYS A 54 -13.04 15.77 3.10
CA LYS A 54 -14.07 16.11 4.09
C LYS A 54 -14.83 14.87 4.57
N TYR A 55 -14.10 13.86 5.03
CA TYR A 55 -14.65 12.55 5.35
C TYR A 55 -15.68 12.56 6.48
N ARG A 56 -15.52 13.46 7.47
CA ARG A 56 -16.50 13.59 8.57
C ARG A 56 -17.83 14.13 8.06
N GLU A 57 -17.80 15.18 7.25
CA GLU A 57 -19.00 15.76 6.63
C GLU A 57 -19.69 14.75 5.72
N LEU A 58 -18.92 13.95 4.97
CA LEU A 58 -19.44 12.87 4.13
C LEU A 58 -20.22 11.83 4.96
N VAL A 59 -19.69 11.41 6.11
CA VAL A 59 -20.37 10.44 7.00
C VAL A 59 -21.66 11.03 7.58
N ASP A 60 -21.73 12.34 7.83
CA ASP A 60 -22.98 12.98 8.27
C ASP A 60 -23.96 13.18 7.11
N TRP A 61 -23.46 13.52 5.93
CA TRP A 61 -24.25 13.64 4.71
C TRP A 61 -24.91 12.32 4.32
N SER A 62 -24.20 11.20 4.48
CA SER A 62 -24.73 9.88 4.11
C SER A 62 -25.97 9.47 4.88
N LYS A 63 -26.18 9.98 6.11
CA LYS A 63 -27.42 9.75 6.86
C LYS A 63 -28.64 10.26 6.10
N ARG A 64 -28.49 11.36 5.36
CA ARG A 64 -29.54 11.91 4.48
C ARG A 64 -29.76 11.02 3.26
N VAL A 65 -28.66 10.57 2.64
CA VAL A 65 -28.73 9.69 1.46
C VAL A 65 -29.38 8.35 1.79
N LEU A 66 -29.02 7.73 2.92
CA LEU A 66 -29.57 6.46 3.40
C LEU A 66 -31.05 6.54 3.82
N SER A 67 -31.56 7.75 4.08
CA SER A 67 -32.98 8.00 4.35
C SER A 67 -33.83 8.19 3.07
N SER A 68 -33.20 8.29 1.89
CA SER A 68 -33.89 8.48 0.61
C SER A 68 -34.41 7.16 0.01
N PRO A 69 -35.60 7.13 -0.63
CA PRO A 69 -36.20 5.90 -1.19
C PRO A 69 -35.53 5.37 -2.47
N VAL A 70 -34.88 6.23 -3.25
CA VAL A 70 -34.34 5.90 -4.58
C VAL A 70 -32.85 5.62 -4.44
N ARG A 71 -32.42 4.41 -4.80
CA ARG A 71 -31.31 3.72 -4.13
C ARG A 71 -30.23 3.25 -5.11
N ASN A 72 -29.05 3.87 -5.07
CA ASN A 72 -27.79 3.18 -5.38
C ASN A 72 -27.05 2.88 -4.07
N ILE A 73 -27.66 2.03 -3.23
CA ILE A 73 -27.18 1.76 -1.86
C ILE A 73 -25.76 1.17 -1.88
N ALA A 74 -25.42 0.37 -2.90
CA ALA A 74 -24.12 -0.29 -2.99
C ALA A 74 -22.99 0.74 -3.04
N PHE A 75 -23.04 1.67 -4.01
CA PHE A 75 -22.04 2.72 -4.15
C PHE A 75 -21.99 3.67 -2.95
N THR A 76 -23.13 4.01 -2.35
CA THR A 76 -23.20 4.80 -1.12
C THR A 76 -22.44 4.11 0.02
N HIS A 77 -22.60 2.79 0.18
CA HIS A 77 -21.87 2.01 1.16
C HIS A 77 -20.37 1.89 0.83
N GLU A 78 -19.98 1.82 -0.44
CA GLU A 78 -18.57 1.83 -0.84
C GLU A 78 -17.87 3.14 -0.45
N ILE A 79 -18.45 4.28 -0.82
CA ILE A 79 -17.91 5.59 -0.48
C ILE A 79 -17.87 5.78 1.05
N LEU A 80 -18.90 5.34 1.76
CA LEU A 80 -18.92 5.40 3.23
C LEU A 80 -17.84 4.52 3.85
N GLY A 81 -17.65 3.31 3.32
CA GLY A 81 -16.59 2.41 3.73
C GLY A 81 -15.22 3.06 3.57
N ALA A 82 -14.99 3.68 2.41
CA ALA A 82 -13.75 4.39 2.10
C ALA A 82 -13.55 5.59 3.05
N ALA A 83 -14.56 6.44 3.24
CA ALA A 83 -14.49 7.59 4.14
C ALA A 83 -14.22 7.16 5.59
N CYS A 84 -14.86 6.07 6.06
CA CYS A 84 -14.63 5.49 7.38
C CYS A 84 -13.20 4.96 7.55
N MET A 85 -12.57 4.43 6.50
CA MET A 85 -11.15 4.03 6.56
C MET A 85 -10.23 5.23 6.76
N GLU A 86 -10.46 6.32 6.04
CA GLU A 86 -9.63 7.53 6.11
C GLU A 86 -9.68 8.20 7.49
N ILE A 87 -10.82 8.13 8.18
CA ILE A 87 -10.96 8.60 9.58
C ILE A 87 -10.54 7.55 10.63
N GLY A 88 -9.99 6.41 10.21
CA GLY A 88 -9.49 5.34 11.09
C GLY A 88 -10.56 4.46 11.74
N ARG A 89 -11.82 4.55 11.30
CA ARG A 89 -12.95 3.75 11.81
C ARG A 89 -13.09 2.42 11.06
N TYR A 90 -12.06 1.58 11.13
CA TYR A 90 -11.95 0.35 10.32
C TYR A 90 -13.09 -0.67 10.52
N ARG A 91 -13.68 -0.75 11.72
CA ARG A 91 -14.83 -1.64 11.96
C ARG A 91 -16.08 -1.18 11.20
N GLN A 92 -16.41 0.12 11.30
CA GLN A 92 -17.53 0.71 10.56
C GLN A 92 -17.29 0.66 9.05
N ALA A 93 -16.04 0.87 8.61
CA ALA A 93 -15.68 0.71 7.22
C ALA A 93 -15.93 -0.72 6.71
N ALA A 94 -15.53 -1.72 7.49
CA ALA A 94 -15.76 -3.12 7.18
C ALA A 94 -17.25 -3.44 7.05
N ASP A 95 -18.09 -2.95 7.98
CA ASP A 95 -19.55 -3.15 7.93
C ASP A 95 -20.16 -2.57 6.65
N HIS A 96 -19.75 -1.36 6.26
CA HIS A 96 -20.22 -0.73 5.02
C HIS A 96 -19.74 -1.47 3.77
N PHE A 97 -18.48 -1.90 3.70
CA PHE A 97 -18.05 -2.70 2.55
C PHE A 97 -18.78 -4.05 2.48
N GLN A 98 -19.10 -4.69 3.61
CA GLN A 98 -19.93 -5.90 3.61
C GLN A 98 -21.34 -5.63 3.07
N GLN A 99 -21.96 -4.50 3.46
CA GLN A 99 -23.24 -4.09 2.90
C GLN A 99 -23.15 -3.85 1.39
N ALA A 100 -22.13 -3.13 0.93
CA ALA A 100 -21.87 -2.92 -0.49
C ALA A 100 -21.73 -4.24 -1.26
N MET A 101 -20.95 -5.19 -0.72
CA MET A 101 -20.78 -6.53 -1.32
C MET A 101 -22.06 -7.36 -1.32
N ALA A 102 -22.91 -7.22 -0.30
CA ALA A 102 -24.20 -7.91 -0.26
C ALA A 102 -25.17 -7.38 -1.34
N LEU A 103 -25.10 -6.09 -1.62
CA LEU A 103 -25.96 -5.40 -2.60
C LEU A 103 -25.44 -5.55 -4.03
N ASN A 104 -24.13 -5.48 -4.21
CA ASN A 104 -23.44 -5.74 -5.46
C ASN A 104 -22.28 -6.70 -5.21
N PRO A 105 -22.53 -8.02 -5.30
CA PRO A 105 -21.46 -8.99 -5.16
C PRO A 105 -20.30 -8.72 -6.12
N ALA A 106 -20.58 -8.29 -7.36
CA ALA A 106 -19.56 -8.12 -8.40
C ALA A 106 -18.66 -6.89 -8.20
N SER A 107 -18.90 -6.10 -7.14
CA SER A 107 -18.09 -4.92 -6.83
C SER A 107 -16.68 -5.30 -6.35
N LEU A 108 -15.69 -5.18 -7.24
CA LEU A 108 -14.28 -5.33 -6.91
C LEU A 108 -13.82 -4.26 -5.91
N SER A 109 -14.28 -3.01 -6.07
CA SER A 109 -13.97 -1.90 -5.15
C SER A 109 -14.39 -2.20 -3.72
N ALA A 110 -15.60 -2.76 -3.52
CA ALA A 110 -16.08 -3.14 -2.21
C ALA A 110 -15.23 -4.26 -1.59
N VAL A 111 -14.87 -5.27 -2.38
CA VAL A 111 -14.02 -6.39 -1.95
C VAL A 111 -12.63 -5.91 -1.55
N GLN A 112 -11.98 -5.09 -2.37
CA GLN A 112 -10.68 -4.50 -2.08
C GLN A 112 -10.72 -3.63 -0.82
N GLY A 113 -11.76 -2.80 -0.68
CA GLY A 113 -11.99 -1.98 0.51
C GLY A 113 -12.15 -2.81 1.79
N TYR A 114 -12.90 -3.90 1.72
CA TYR A 114 -13.08 -4.83 2.83
C TYR A 114 -11.77 -5.52 3.23
N VAL A 115 -11.00 -6.03 2.25
CA VAL A 115 -9.69 -6.65 2.49
C VAL A 115 -8.73 -5.66 3.15
N ARG A 116 -8.70 -4.40 2.68
CA ARG A 116 -7.89 -3.33 3.29
C ARG A 116 -8.29 -3.08 4.76
N CYS A 117 -9.59 -3.07 5.06
CA CYS A 117 -10.09 -2.96 6.44
C CYS A 117 -9.63 -4.13 7.32
N LEU A 118 -9.73 -5.36 6.81
CA LEU A 118 -9.31 -6.56 7.55
C LEU A 118 -7.80 -6.56 7.82
N ARG A 119 -6.99 -6.13 6.84
CA ARG A 119 -5.54 -5.99 7.02
C ARG A 119 -5.21 -4.97 8.11
N GLN A 120 -5.81 -3.78 8.03
CA GLN A 120 -5.51 -2.69 8.96
C GLN A 120 -6.01 -2.98 10.39
N SER A 121 -7.14 -3.68 10.52
CA SER A 121 -7.66 -4.17 11.81
C SER A 121 -6.93 -5.41 12.34
N ARG A 122 -5.91 -5.93 11.62
CA ARG A 122 -5.16 -7.15 11.94
C ARG A 122 -6.04 -8.39 12.10
N SER A 123 -7.16 -8.44 11.39
CA SER A 123 -8.14 -9.54 11.41
C SER A 123 -7.68 -10.73 10.56
N ARG A 124 -6.52 -11.31 10.90
CA ARG A 124 -5.81 -12.29 10.08
C ARG A 124 -6.60 -13.57 9.81
N GLU A 125 -7.37 -14.05 10.79
CA GLU A 125 -8.18 -15.26 10.62
C GLU A 125 -9.29 -15.09 9.58
N ARG A 126 -9.94 -13.92 9.52
CA ARG A 126 -10.94 -13.61 8.48
C ARG A 126 -10.30 -13.53 7.09
N LEU A 127 -9.09 -12.98 6.99
CA LEU A 127 -8.37 -12.93 5.72
C LEU A 127 -8.02 -14.34 5.22
N LYS A 128 -7.61 -15.24 6.11
CA LYS A 128 -7.29 -16.64 5.71
C LYS A 128 -8.47 -17.36 5.08
N THR A 129 -9.68 -17.11 5.57
CA THR A 129 -10.88 -17.77 5.04
C THR A 129 -11.39 -17.13 3.76
N LEU A 130 -11.39 -15.79 3.68
CA LEU A 130 -12.07 -15.06 2.60
C LEU A 130 -11.20 -14.76 1.39
N LEU A 131 -9.90 -14.53 1.60
CA LEU A 131 -9.01 -14.08 0.53
C LEU A 131 -8.84 -15.12 -0.60
N PRO A 132 -8.79 -16.44 -0.35
CA PRO A 132 -8.82 -17.44 -1.41
C PRO A 132 -10.09 -17.37 -2.29
N GLU A 133 -11.25 -17.13 -1.68
CA GLU A 133 -12.53 -16.99 -2.40
C GLU A 133 -12.53 -15.72 -3.27
N TYR A 134 -12.06 -14.60 -2.73
CA TYR A 134 -11.99 -13.34 -3.46
C TYR A 134 -11.00 -13.40 -4.63
N VAL A 135 -9.85 -14.06 -4.46
CA VAL A 135 -8.91 -14.29 -5.56
C VAL A 135 -9.51 -15.24 -6.61
N ALA A 136 -10.25 -16.28 -6.21
CA ALA A 136 -10.91 -17.16 -7.18
C ALA A 136 -11.96 -16.41 -8.02
N ARG A 137 -12.63 -15.44 -7.41
CA ARG A 137 -13.63 -14.61 -8.07
C ARG A 137 -13.03 -13.53 -8.97
N PHE A 138 -11.91 -12.94 -8.56
CA PHE A 138 -11.20 -11.89 -9.28
C PHE A 138 -9.74 -12.33 -9.51
N PRO A 139 -9.51 -13.31 -10.40
CA PRO A 139 -8.22 -13.98 -10.53
C PRO A 139 -7.10 -13.09 -11.01
N ASP A 140 -7.41 -11.98 -11.68
CA ASP A 140 -6.45 -11.07 -12.29
C ASP A 140 -6.44 -9.68 -11.63
N ASP A 141 -6.94 -9.58 -10.39
CA ASP A 141 -6.78 -8.35 -9.61
C ASP A 141 -5.41 -8.34 -8.89
N PRO A 142 -4.50 -7.39 -9.22
CA PRO A 142 -3.15 -7.37 -8.66
C PRO A 142 -3.15 -7.16 -7.14
N PHE A 143 -4.09 -6.37 -6.61
CA PHE A 143 -4.18 -6.07 -5.19
C PHE A 143 -4.56 -7.32 -4.38
N LEU A 144 -5.59 -8.06 -4.80
CA LEU A 144 -6.00 -9.28 -4.12
C LEU A 144 -4.93 -10.38 -4.22
N LEU A 145 -4.27 -10.52 -5.37
CA LEU A 145 -3.14 -11.42 -5.55
C LEU A 145 -1.97 -11.05 -4.62
N HIS A 146 -1.66 -9.77 -4.50
CA HIS A 146 -0.63 -9.27 -3.58
C HIS A 146 -0.95 -9.62 -2.13
N GLU A 147 -2.14 -9.26 -1.67
CA GLU A 147 -2.58 -9.51 -0.30
C GLU A 147 -2.59 -11.01 0.00
N TYR A 148 -3.00 -11.84 -0.95
CA TYR A 148 -3.01 -13.29 -0.77
C TYR A 148 -1.61 -13.88 -0.71
N GLY A 149 -0.72 -13.43 -1.59
CA GLY A 149 0.69 -13.82 -1.56
C GLY A 149 1.36 -13.46 -0.23
N MET A 150 1.13 -12.24 0.27
CA MET A 150 1.65 -11.81 1.57
C MET A 150 1.06 -12.61 2.73
N LEU A 151 -0.23 -12.96 2.67
CA LEU A 151 -0.86 -13.82 3.66
C LEU A 151 -0.26 -15.23 3.65
N LEU A 152 -0.07 -15.84 2.49
CA LEU A 152 0.59 -17.15 2.34
C LEU A 152 2.01 -17.14 2.89
N ALA A 153 2.80 -16.12 2.55
CA ALA A 153 4.17 -15.99 3.03
C ALA A 153 4.23 -15.79 4.55
N SER A 154 3.25 -15.09 5.13
CA SER A 154 3.14 -14.94 6.58
C SER A 154 2.82 -16.27 7.30
N MET A 155 2.23 -17.23 6.59
CA MET A 155 1.99 -18.61 7.07
C MET A 155 3.16 -19.56 6.78
N GLY A 156 4.21 -19.08 6.10
CA GLY A 156 5.38 -19.86 5.72
C GLY A 156 5.25 -20.60 4.38
N ASP A 157 4.12 -20.50 3.70
CA ASP A 157 3.92 -21.08 2.36
C ASP A 157 4.51 -20.15 1.28
N TYR A 158 5.83 -20.08 1.26
CA TYR A 158 6.57 -19.20 0.36
C TYR A 158 6.44 -19.61 -1.11
N THR A 159 6.20 -20.89 -1.39
CA THR A 159 6.00 -21.42 -2.75
C THR A 159 4.71 -20.88 -3.37
N ARG A 160 3.57 -21.00 -2.69
CA ARG A 160 2.31 -20.45 -3.22
C ARG A 160 2.29 -18.93 -3.15
N ALA A 161 2.95 -18.34 -2.15
CA ALA A 161 3.13 -16.90 -2.10
C ALA A 161 3.87 -16.36 -3.34
N LEU A 162 4.90 -17.08 -3.78
CA LEU A 162 5.67 -16.72 -4.97
C LEU A 162 4.78 -16.68 -6.21
N GLU A 163 3.96 -17.71 -6.43
CA GLU A 163 3.05 -17.77 -7.58
C GLU A 163 2.09 -16.58 -7.63
N MET A 164 1.48 -16.25 -6.49
CA MET A 164 0.54 -15.12 -6.42
C MET A 164 1.23 -13.77 -6.63
N LEU A 165 2.40 -13.55 -6.01
CA LEU A 165 3.15 -12.30 -6.14
C LEU A 165 3.78 -12.12 -7.52
N GLN A 166 4.19 -13.19 -8.19
CA GLN A 166 4.64 -13.13 -9.58
C GLN A 166 3.52 -12.67 -10.51
N ARG A 167 2.31 -13.23 -10.34
CA ARG A 167 1.14 -12.78 -11.10
C ARG A 167 0.80 -11.32 -10.79
N ALA A 168 0.78 -10.93 -9.52
CA ALA A 168 0.54 -9.55 -9.11
C ALA A 168 1.53 -8.57 -9.76
N ALA A 169 2.84 -8.86 -9.69
CA ALA A 169 3.89 -8.03 -10.28
C ALA A 169 3.88 -8.01 -11.82
N SER A 170 3.35 -9.06 -12.47
CA SER A 170 3.16 -9.09 -13.92
C SER A 170 2.00 -8.22 -14.41
N LEU A 171 0.92 -8.14 -13.61
CA LEU A 171 -0.30 -7.39 -13.93
C LEU A 171 -0.16 -5.92 -13.53
N ASP A 172 0.47 -5.65 -12.38
CA ASP A 172 0.84 -4.31 -11.92
C ASP A 172 2.33 -4.30 -11.53
N PRO A 173 3.21 -3.84 -12.43
CA PRO A 173 4.65 -3.71 -12.20
C PRO A 173 5.05 -2.61 -11.20
N SER A 174 4.32 -2.43 -10.10
CA SER A 174 4.59 -1.42 -9.08
C SER A 174 5.73 -1.80 -8.13
N PHE A 175 6.34 -0.77 -7.51
CA PHE A 175 7.35 -0.93 -6.45
C PHE A 175 6.91 -1.95 -5.38
N TYR A 176 5.66 -1.85 -4.91
CA TYR A 176 5.14 -2.70 -3.83
C TYR A 176 5.10 -4.18 -4.20
N ASN A 177 4.68 -4.50 -5.44
CA ASN A 177 4.62 -5.87 -5.92
C ASN A 177 6.01 -6.47 -6.13
N TRP A 178 6.92 -5.73 -6.76
CA TRP A 178 8.30 -6.16 -6.96
C TRP A 178 9.05 -6.34 -5.64
N HIS A 179 8.85 -5.43 -4.69
CA HIS A 179 9.47 -5.51 -3.37
C HIS A 179 8.96 -6.72 -2.57
N ALA A 180 7.64 -6.98 -2.57
CA ALA A 180 7.06 -8.15 -1.92
C ALA A 180 7.56 -9.46 -2.55
N LEU A 181 7.61 -9.51 -3.89
CA LEU A 181 8.13 -10.64 -4.64
C LEU A 181 9.59 -10.93 -4.29
N SER A 182 10.44 -9.91 -4.28
CA SER A 182 11.84 -10.02 -3.85
C SER A 182 11.97 -10.63 -2.46
N TRP A 183 11.17 -10.15 -1.50
CA TRP A 183 11.24 -10.64 -0.13
C TRP A 183 10.91 -12.15 -0.05
N VAL A 184 9.88 -12.62 -0.78
CA VAL A 184 9.54 -14.05 -0.84
C VAL A 184 10.63 -14.86 -1.54
N LEU A 185 11.19 -14.36 -2.65
CA LEU A 185 12.32 -15.00 -3.33
C LEU A 185 13.54 -15.15 -2.41
N GLY A 186 13.81 -14.14 -1.58
CA GLY A 186 14.85 -14.18 -0.55
C GLY A 186 14.59 -15.26 0.51
N LYS A 187 13.33 -15.47 0.92
CA LYS A 187 12.97 -16.57 1.83
C LYS A 187 13.18 -17.95 1.21
N LEU A 188 12.95 -18.06 -0.09
CA LEU A 188 13.21 -19.27 -0.88
C LEU A 188 14.68 -19.45 -1.27
N LYS A 189 15.58 -18.53 -0.84
CA LYS A 189 17.01 -18.54 -1.18
C LYS A 189 17.30 -18.42 -2.68
N ARG A 190 16.36 -17.88 -3.45
CA ARG A 190 16.50 -17.59 -4.89
C ARG A 190 17.16 -16.21 -5.06
N TRP A 191 18.41 -16.11 -4.64
CA TRP A 191 19.11 -14.83 -4.44
C TRP A 191 19.23 -13.96 -5.70
N ALA A 192 19.51 -14.59 -6.85
CA ALA A 192 19.66 -13.89 -8.12
C ALA A 192 18.34 -13.23 -8.55
N GLU A 193 17.24 -13.98 -8.51
CA GLU A 193 15.92 -13.48 -8.86
C GLU A 193 15.41 -12.45 -7.83
N ALA A 194 15.71 -12.64 -6.55
CA ALA A 194 15.36 -11.67 -5.51
C ALA A 194 16.05 -10.32 -5.76
N LYS A 195 17.31 -10.34 -6.21
CA LYS A 195 18.05 -9.14 -6.62
C LYS A 195 17.41 -8.47 -7.83
N GLU A 196 17.08 -9.24 -8.87
CA GLU A 196 16.42 -8.71 -10.07
C GLU A 196 15.08 -8.06 -9.73
N ALA A 197 14.29 -8.67 -8.85
CA ALA A 197 13.05 -8.10 -8.37
C ALA A 197 13.27 -6.78 -7.61
N LEU A 198 14.35 -6.63 -6.82
CA LEU A 198 14.66 -5.33 -6.20
C LEU A 198 15.07 -4.26 -7.22
N PHE A 199 15.80 -4.62 -8.27
CA PHE A 199 16.09 -3.66 -9.34
C PHE A 199 14.81 -3.19 -10.05
N ARG A 200 13.91 -4.12 -10.39
CA ARG A 200 12.60 -3.77 -10.94
C ARG A 200 11.79 -2.89 -9.99
N ALA A 201 11.89 -3.12 -8.68
CA ALA A 201 11.24 -2.26 -7.69
C ALA A 201 11.81 -0.83 -7.71
N ILE A 202 13.13 -0.68 -7.83
CA ILE A 202 13.80 0.63 -7.96
C ILE A 202 13.36 1.32 -9.25
N ASP A 203 13.41 0.62 -10.39
CA ASP A 203 13.02 1.14 -11.70
C ASP A 203 11.53 1.53 -11.76
N ALA A 204 10.68 0.85 -10.98
CA ALA A 204 9.25 1.15 -10.82
C ALA A 204 8.95 2.36 -9.92
N GLY A 205 9.96 3.19 -9.60
CA GLY A 205 9.78 4.41 -8.81
C GLY A 205 9.74 4.15 -7.30
N ALA A 206 10.69 3.36 -6.80
CA ALA A 206 10.85 3.20 -5.35
C ALA A 206 11.00 4.58 -4.65
N PRO A 207 10.36 4.78 -3.48
CA PRO A 207 10.56 6.00 -2.70
C PRO A 207 12.03 6.19 -2.33
N ASP A 208 12.52 7.43 -2.33
CA ASP A 208 13.92 7.74 -2.03
C ASP A 208 14.35 7.19 -0.67
N GLU A 209 13.46 7.21 0.34
CA GLU A 209 13.77 6.69 1.67
C GLU A 209 13.91 5.16 1.71
N ALA A 210 13.35 4.47 0.72
CA ALA A 210 13.45 3.02 0.58
C ALA A 210 14.75 2.59 -0.11
N ILE A 211 15.34 3.43 -0.99
CA ILE A 211 16.49 3.08 -1.84
C ILE A 211 17.65 2.49 -1.04
N ALA A 212 18.03 3.12 0.08
CA ALA A 212 19.10 2.62 0.94
C ALA A 212 18.81 1.21 1.50
N THR A 213 17.55 0.94 1.86
CA THR A 213 17.12 -0.38 2.33
C THR A 213 17.19 -1.42 1.22
N LEU A 214 16.75 -1.06 0.00
CA LEU A 214 16.79 -1.95 -1.16
C LEU A 214 18.24 -2.31 -1.53
N TYR A 215 19.16 -1.34 -1.56
CA TYR A 215 20.58 -1.63 -1.77
C TYR A 215 21.18 -2.49 -0.66
N CYS A 216 20.74 -2.31 0.59
CA CYS A 216 21.17 -3.16 1.69
C CYS A 216 20.73 -4.62 1.47
N ASP A 217 19.48 -4.82 1.06
CA ASP A 217 18.92 -6.14 0.79
C ASP A 217 19.57 -6.80 -0.44
N ILE A 218 19.83 -6.04 -1.52
CA ILE A 218 20.62 -6.49 -2.67
C ILE A 218 22.01 -6.97 -2.21
N GLY A 219 22.71 -6.16 -1.40
CA GLY A 219 24.03 -6.52 -0.89
C GLY A 219 24.02 -7.78 -0.02
N ILE A 220 22.95 -7.99 0.75
CA ILE A 220 22.75 -9.22 1.55
C ILE A 220 22.47 -10.43 0.66
N TYR A 221 21.64 -10.29 -0.38
CA TYR A 221 21.39 -11.38 -1.32
C TYR A 221 22.67 -11.78 -2.08
N GLU A 222 23.47 -10.82 -2.50
CA GLU A 222 24.78 -11.07 -3.12
C GLU A 222 25.75 -11.76 -2.15
N LEU A 223 25.75 -11.37 -0.87
CA LEU A 223 26.55 -12.01 0.17
C LEU A 223 26.14 -13.49 0.35
N TYR A 224 24.84 -13.80 0.34
CA TYR A 224 24.35 -15.17 0.42
C TYR A 224 24.59 -15.98 -0.85
N ALA A 225 24.55 -15.33 -2.02
CA ALA A 225 24.92 -15.93 -3.29
C ALA A 225 26.44 -16.22 -3.41
N GLY A 226 27.27 -15.61 -2.56
CA GLY A 226 28.73 -15.76 -2.59
C GLY A 226 29.45 -14.72 -3.45
N ASN A 227 28.73 -13.74 -3.99
CA ASN A 227 29.26 -12.66 -4.82
C ASN A 227 29.81 -11.54 -3.94
N LEU A 228 30.88 -11.83 -3.20
CA LEU A 228 31.36 -10.99 -2.10
C LEU A 228 31.77 -9.57 -2.54
N SER A 229 32.31 -9.40 -3.75
CA SER A 229 32.67 -8.07 -4.28
C SER A 229 31.44 -7.23 -4.60
N SER A 230 30.43 -7.82 -5.23
CA SER A 230 29.14 -7.18 -5.51
C SER A 230 28.44 -6.78 -4.20
N ALA A 231 28.43 -7.70 -3.23
CA ALA A 231 27.90 -7.45 -1.90
C ALA A 231 28.55 -6.22 -1.25
N GLU A 232 29.88 -6.13 -1.26
CA GLU A 232 30.60 -4.96 -0.72
C GLU A 232 30.13 -3.65 -1.39
N THR A 233 30.04 -3.60 -2.72
CA THR A 233 29.61 -2.41 -3.46
C THR A 233 28.22 -1.95 -3.03
N PHE A 234 27.23 -2.85 -3.01
CA PHE A 234 25.85 -2.48 -2.68
C PHE A 234 25.68 -2.13 -1.20
N LEU A 235 26.41 -2.78 -0.30
CA LEU A 235 26.36 -2.46 1.13
C LEU A 235 26.98 -1.08 1.43
N TRP A 236 28.04 -0.69 0.71
CA TRP A 236 28.57 0.68 0.82
C TRP A 236 27.59 1.71 0.27
N LYS A 237 27.01 1.49 -0.93
CA LYS A 237 25.94 2.34 -1.48
C LYS A 237 24.81 2.54 -0.47
N ALA A 238 24.31 1.44 0.12
CA ALA A 238 23.28 1.48 1.15
C ALA A 238 23.68 2.33 2.37
N SER A 239 24.95 2.31 2.77
CA SER A 239 25.42 3.06 3.94
C SER A 239 25.65 4.55 3.68
N GLU A 240 25.76 4.96 2.41
CA GLU A 240 26.05 6.33 1.99
C GLU A 240 24.79 7.10 1.55
N SER A 241 23.75 6.39 1.10
CA SER A 241 22.48 6.97 0.61
C SER A 241 21.51 7.43 1.72
N PHE A 242 21.96 8.26 2.68
CA PHE A 242 21.15 8.76 3.80
C PHE A 242 20.35 7.66 4.56
N PRO A 243 20.99 6.55 4.95
CA PRO A 243 20.27 5.44 5.54
C PRO A 243 19.67 5.80 6.89
N SER A 244 18.49 5.23 7.18
CA SER A 244 18.05 5.13 8.57
C SER A 244 19.12 4.43 9.39
N ARG A 245 19.20 4.76 10.69
CA ARG A 245 20.15 4.14 11.61
C ARG A 245 20.09 2.61 11.58
N SER A 246 18.89 2.06 11.40
CA SER A 246 18.68 0.61 11.25
C SER A 246 19.40 0.04 10.03
N VAL A 247 19.24 0.69 8.87
CA VAL A 247 19.88 0.30 7.61
C VAL A 247 21.40 0.42 7.71
N TYR A 248 21.91 1.49 8.32
CA TYR A 248 23.35 1.64 8.57
C TYR A 248 23.92 0.45 9.35
N PHE A 249 23.33 0.09 10.49
CA PHE A 249 23.81 -1.05 11.28
C PHE A 249 23.68 -2.38 10.54
N LYS A 250 22.58 -2.57 9.80
CA LYS A 250 22.34 -3.77 8.98
C LYS A 250 23.44 -3.91 7.91
N ALA A 251 23.73 -2.82 7.20
CA ALA A 251 24.76 -2.79 6.15
C ALA A 251 26.16 -3.07 6.71
N TYR A 252 26.54 -2.43 7.83
CA TYR A 252 27.86 -2.65 8.45
C TYR A 252 28.03 -4.07 9.00
N ARG A 253 26.98 -4.66 9.58
CA ARG A 253 27.02 -6.09 9.99
C ARG A 253 27.24 -7.02 8.80
N ALA A 254 26.56 -6.75 7.69
CA ALA A 254 26.75 -7.51 6.46
C ALA A 254 28.17 -7.31 5.89
N LEU A 255 28.70 -6.07 5.89
CA LEU A 255 30.08 -5.78 5.45
C LEU A 255 31.13 -6.53 6.28
N LEU A 256 30.96 -6.58 7.60
CA LEU A 256 31.85 -7.36 8.47
C LEU A 256 31.86 -8.84 8.09
N LEU A 257 30.68 -9.42 7.83
CA LEU A 257 30.56 -10.80 7.38
C LEU A 257 31.18 -11.00 5.98
N THR A 258 30.98 -10.05 5.07
CA THR A 258 31.60 -10.05 3.73
C THR A 258 33.12 -10.06 3.84
N TYR A 259 33.72 -9.17 4.63
CA TYR A 259 35.18 -9.11 4.80
C TYR A 259 35.74 -10.32 5.52
N TRP A 260 35.01 -10.88 6.49
CA TRP A 260 35.38 -12.12 7.15
C TRP A 260 35.46 -13.27 6.15
N ARG A 261 34.44 -13.42 5.28
CA ARG A 261 34.44 -14.43 4.21
C ARG A 261 35.55 -14.23 3.17
N GLN A 262 35.87 -12.98 2.85
CA GLN A 262 37.00 -12.62 1.96
C GLN A 262 38.38 -12.75 2.64
N ARG A 263 38.46 -13.06 3.95
CA ARG A 263 39.69 -13.06 4.76
C ARG A 263 40.44 -11.71 4.77
N ARG A 264 39.72 -10.59 4.55
CA ARG A 264 40.26 -9.23 4.53
C ARG A 264 40.26 -8.59 5.92
N MET A 265 41.18 -9.05 6.77
CA MET A 265 41.23 -8.67 8.19
C MET A 265 41.43 -7.16 8.43
N ARG A 266 42.19 -6.47 7.58
CA ARG A 266 42.40 -5.01 7.71
C ARG A 266 41.09 -4.24 7.53
N GLN A 267 40.36 -4.54 6.46
CA GLN A 267 39.06 -3.91 6.17
C GLN A 267 38.02 -4.28 7.23
N LEU A 268 38.01 -5.54 7.70
CA LEU A 268 37.13 -5.99 8.78
C LEU A 268 37.33 -5.16 10.05
N LEU A 269 38.58 -5.05 10.54
CA LEU A 269 38.89 -4.28 11.75
C LEU A 269 38.55 -2.79 11.57
N GLY A 270 38.88 -2.20 10.41
CA GLY A 270 38.53 -0.81 10.11
C GLY A 270 37.02 -0.55 10.14
N THR A 271 36.24 -1.47 9.56
CA THR A 271 34.77 -1.40 9.52
C THR A 271 34.17 -1.61 10.91
N TYR A 272 34.74 -2.51 11.70
CA TYR A 272 34.33 -2.75 13.08
C TYR A 272 34.55 -1.52 13.95
N TRP A 273 35.70 -0.84 13.79
CA TRP A 273 35.97 0.42 14.50
C TRP A 273 35.00 1.54 14.12
N LYS A 274 34.66 1.70 12.83
CA LYS A 274 33.63 2.66 12.39
C LYS A 274 32.28 2.37 13.06
N LEU A 275 31.87 1.10 13.05
CA LEU A 275 30.62 0.65 13.68
C LEU A 275 30.63 0.92 15.20
N LEU A 276 31.73 0.59 15.88
CA LEU A 276 31.89 0.77 17.31
C LEU A 276 31.86 2.26 17.70
N ARG A 277 32.50 3.14 16.93
CA ARG A 277 32.43 4.59 17.16
C ARG A 277 31.00 5.10 17.08
N GLU A 278 30.22 4.65 16.09
CA GLU A 278 28.83 5.05 15.94
C GLU A 278 27.94 4.54 17.09
N ILE A 279 28.23 3.33 17.61
CA ILE A 279 27.59 2.81 18.82
C ILE A 279 27.98 3.64 20.05
N LEU A 280 29.25 4.01 20.20
CA LEU A 280 29.77 4.73 21.36
C LEU A 280 29.36 6.21 21.38
N ARG A 281 29.15 6.84 20.21
CA ARG A 281 28.55 8.18 20.09
C ARG A 281 27.17 8.24 20.77
N ARG A 282 26.47 7.09 20.89
CA ARG A 282 25.20 6.93 21.62
C ARG A 282 25.34 6.94 23.15
N LYS A 283 26.51 6.61 23.69
CA LYS A 283 26.74 6.37 25.12
C LYS A 283 27.30 7.58 25.88
N ARG A 284 27.56 8.71 25.20
CA ARG A 284 27.82 9.96 25.93
C ARG A 284 26.46 10.48 26.46
N PRO A 285 26.18 10.44 27.77
CA PRO A 285 25.17 11.34 28.31
C PRO A 285 25.61 12.76 27.97
N TYR A 286 24.66 13.67 27.75
CA TYR A 286 24.92 15.10 27.81
C TYR A 286 25.73 15.36 29.09
N ARG A 287 27.02 15.61 28.94
CA ARG A 287 27.81 16.29 29.96
C ARG A 287 27.89 17.74 29.49
N ASP A 288 27.27 18.57 30.32
CA ASP A 288 27.43 20.02 30.48
C ASP A 288 26.65 20.84 29.42
N MET A 289 25.62 21.64 29.75
CA MET A 289 25.59 22.83 30.63
C MET A 289 26.74 23.79 30.37
#